data_AF-A0A327T8N9-F1
#
_entry.id   AF-A0A327T8N9-F1
#
_cell.length_a   1.000
_cell.length_b   1.000
_cell.length_c   1.000
_cell.angle_alpha   90.00
_cell.angle_beta   90.00
_cell.angle_gamma   90.00
#
_symmetry.space_group_name_H-M   'P 1'
#
loop_
_entity.id
_entity.type
_entity.pdbx_description
1 polymer ?
#
loop_
_entity_poly.entity_id
_entity_poly.type
_entity_poly.pdbx_seq_one_letter_code
_entity_poly.pdbx_strand_id
1 'polypeptide(L)'
;MDKKISVSNLKDLVIYLRASSTQLREVKITGQSRLQGLRDAQADFKAKGIFTNGKPSIGMLSPLGGSPLTYLYETFSQDGKRAKRLGQFITRESDYTEVASRFNKEKIKLIVPIKDEDLEEFKSAYWPKNEDIRKWGDYDLHNYIKRSFEEFKKTKDYL
;
A
#
# COMPACT_ATOMS: atom_id res chain seq x y z
N MET A 1 -9.04 16.14 -29.72
CA MET A 1 -9.26 16.95 -30.93
C MET A 1 -10.71 16.76 -31.34
N ASP A 2 -11.56 17.75 -31.09
CA ASP A 2 -12.97 17.69 -31.48
C ASP A 2 -13.11 17.89 -32.98
N LYS A 3 -13.69 16.88 -33.65
CA LYS A 3 -13.94 16.91 -35.09
C LYS A 3 -15.35 17.45 -35.33
N LYS A 4 -15.48 18.73 -35.68
CA LYS A 4 -16.75 19.32 -36.11
C LYS A 4 -16.95 19.11 -37.61
N ILE A 5 -18.12 18.60 -37.98
CA ILE A 5 -18.52 18.34 -39.38
C ILE A 5 -19.78 19.16 -39.63
N SER A 6 -19.75 20.04 -40.63
CA SER A 6 -20.92 20.83 -41.06
C SER A 6 -21.62 20.08 -42.20
N VAL A 7 -22.93 19.85 -42.05
CA VAL A 7 -23.74 19.09 -43.01
C VAL A 7 -24.34 20.06 -44.03
N SER A 8 -23.92 19.95 -45.29
CA SER A 8 -24.37 20.83 -46.38
C SER A 8 -25.33 20.16 -47.38
N ASN A 9 -25.70 18.89 -47.19
CA ASN A 9 -26.61 18.18 -48.08
C ASN A 9 -27.39 17.08 -47.33
N LEU A 10 -28.68 16.93 -47.63
CA LEU A 10 -29.63 15.98 -47.05
C LEU A 10 -29.50 14.56 -47.63
N LYS A 11 -28.29 14.11 -47.94
CA LYS A 11 -28.03 12.70 -48.31
C LYS A 11 -27.56 11.94 -47.08
N ASP A 12 -28.13 10.75 -46.88
CA ASP A 12 -27.84 9.89 -45.72
C ASP A 12 -26.33 9.67 -45.54
N LEU A 13 -25.80 10.20 -44.44
CA LEU A 13 -24.40 10.08 -44.07
C LEU A 13 -24.25 8.94 -43.07
N VAL A 14 -23.69 7.82 -43.51
CA VAL A 14 -23.42 6.66 -42.63
C VAL A 14 -22.13 6.91 -41.85
N ILE A 15 -22.25 7.17 -40.54
CA ILE A 15 -21.11 7.38 -39.64
C ILE A 15 -20.82 6.09 -38.88
N TYR A 16 -19.63 5.51 -39.09
CA TYR A 16 -19.14 4.39 -38.30
C TYR A 16 -18.43 4.91 -37.05
N LEU A 17 -19.09 4.84 -35.90
CA LEU A 17 -18.52 5.17 -34.60
C LEU A 17 -17.54 4.05 -34.19
N ARG A 18 -16.23 4.34 -34.21
CA ARG A 18 -15.23 3.47 -33.58
C ARG A 18 -15.23 3.78 -32.09
N ALA A 19 -15.99 3.00 -31.31
CA ALA A 19 -15.95 3.10 -29.86
C ALA A 19 -14.51 2.87 -29.40
N SER A 20 -13.84 3.93 -28.92
CA SER A 20 -12.62 3.81 -28.14
C SER A 20 -13.02 3.30 -26.76
N SER A 21 -13.47 2.05 -26.67
CA SER A 21 -13.85 1.44 -25.42
C SER A 21 -12.57 1.24 -24.61
N THR A 22 -12.34 2.10 -23.62
CA THR A 22 -11.40 1.78 -22.55
C THR A 22 -12.02 0.60 -21.80
N GLN A 23 -11.71 -0.63 -22.22
CA GLN A 23 -12.17 -1.83 -21.52
C GLN A 23 -11.50 -1.86 -20.15
N LEU A 24 -12.28 -1.60 -19.10
CA LEU A 24 -11.82 -1.79 -17.73
C LEU A 24 -11.69 -3.30 -17.50
N ARG A 25 -10.53 -3.73 -17.01
CA ARG A 25 -10.29 -5.13 -16.65
C ARG A 25 -11.19 -5.49 -15.47
N GLU A 26 -11.88 -6.62 -15.56
CA GLU A 26 -12.70 -7.14 -14.48
C GLU A 26 -11.81 -7.48 -13.27
N VAL A 27 -12.11 -6.88 -12.11
CA VAL A 27 -11.40 -7.16 -10.85
C VAL A 27 -12.17 -8.24 -10.12
N LYS A 28 -11.62 -9.46 -10.11
CA LYS A 28 -12.19 -10.58 -9.37
C LYS A 28 -11.92 -10.38 -7.87
N ILE A 29 -12.92 -9.89 -7.13
CA ILE A 29 -12.84 -9.68 -5.68
C ILE A 29 -13.02 -11.04 -4.96
N THR A 30 -12.03 -11.92 -5.03
CA THR A 30 -11.90 -13.03 -4.07
C THR A 30 -11.23 -12.47 -2.84
N GLY A 31 -11.85 -12.57 -1.65
CA GLY A 31 -11.39 -12.02 -0.35
C GLY A 31 -9.90 -11.67 -0.31
N GLN A 32 -9.53 -10.51 -0.86
CA GLN A 32 -8.14 -10.14 -1.01
C GLN A 32 -7.69 -9.59 0.34
N SER A 33 -6.49 -9.98 0.78
CA SER A 33 -5.89 -9.29 1.92
C SER A 33 -5.73 -7.80 1.57
N ARG A 34 -5.88 -6.92 2.54
CA ARG A 34 -5.72 -5.46 2.34
C ARG A 34 -4.41 -5.13 1.62
N LEU A 35 -3.34 -5.87 1.93
CA LEU A 35 -2.04 -5.74 1.28
C LEU A 35 -2.06 -6.16 -0.20
N GLN A 36 -2.82 -7.20 -0.55
CA GLN A 36 -2.98 -7.66 -1.93
C GLN A 36 -3.68 -6.60 -2.78
N GLY A 37 -4.80 -6.03 -2.31
CA GLY A 37 -5.49 -4.96 -3.03
C GLY A 37 -4.61 -3.70 -3.19
N LEU A 38 -3.77 -3.40 -2.20
CA LEU A 38 -2.78 -2.33 -2.29
C LEU A 38 -1.67 -2.60 -3.30
N ARG A 39 -1.20 -3.85 -3.40
CA ARG A 39 -0.21 -4.28 -4.40
C ARG A 39 -0.79 -4.28 -5.82
N ASP A 40 -2.05 -4.65 -5.96
CA ASP A 40 -2.76 -4.61 -7.23
C ASP A 40 -2.93 -3.15 -7.69
N ALA A 41 -3.34 -2.26 -6.79
CA ALA A 41 -3.36 -0.82 -7.08
C ALA A 41 -1.96 -0.30 -7.47
N GLN A 42 -0.91 -0.71 -6.75
CA GLN A 42 0.47 -0.38 -7.11
C GLN A 42 0.85 -0.87 -8.51
N ALA A 43 0.44 -2.08 -8.89
CA ALA A 43 0.67 -2.63 -10.22
C ALA A 43 -0.04 -1.83 -11.30
N ASP A 44 -1.26 -1.35 -11.06
CA ASP A 44 -2.00 -0.49 -11.98
C ASP A 44 -1.32 0.87 -12.17
N PHE A 45 -0.81 1.49 -11.10
CA PHE A 45 -0.04 2.72 -11.22
C PHE A 45 1.30 2.50 -11.95
N LYS A 46 1.96 1.35 -11.75
CA LYS A 46 3.16 0.96 -12.51
C LYS A 46 2.85 0.78 -14.00
N ALA A 47 1.75 0.10 -14.33
CA ALA A 47 1.32 -0.11 -15.70
C ALA A 47 0.99 1.20 -16.43
N LYS A 48 0.53 2.23 -15.71
CA LYS A 48 0.28 3.58 -16.24
C LYS A 48 1.55 4.42 -16.45
N GLY A 49 2.73 3.92 -16.10
CA GLY A 49 4.01 4.65 -16.20
C GLY A 49 4.27 5.66 -15.07
N ILE A 50 3.25 5.97 -14.26
CA ILE A 50 3.28 7.02 -13.24
C ILE A 50 3.97 6.55 -11.95
N PHE A 51 4.07 5.23 -11.72
CA PHE A 51 4.70 4.67 -10.52
C PHE A 51 6.16 4.31 -10.74
N THR A 52 6.99 5.33 -10.92
CA THR A 52 8.43 5.21 -10.69
C THR A 52 8.64 5.51 -9.20
N ASN A 53 8.97 4.51 -8.40
CA ASN A 53 9.13 4.58 -6.94
C ASN A 53 10.35 5.44 -6.52
N GLY A 54 10.44 6.68 -7.03
CA GLY A 54 11.60 7.56 -6.98
C GLY A 54 12.78 7.14 -7.87
N LYS A 55 12.64 6.07 -8.66
CA LYS A 55 13.68 5.56 -9.56
C LYS A 55 13.10 5.40 -10.96
N PRO A 56 13.27 6.37 -11.87
CA PRO A 56 12.86 6.18 -13.26
C PRO A 56 13.62 5.00 -13.87
N SER A 57 12.95 4.26 -14.73
CA SER A 57 13.57 3.24 -15.57
C SER A 57 14.78 3.85 -16.30
N ILE A 58 15.90 3.13 -16.38
CA ILE A 58 17.12 3.60 -17.08
C ILE A 58 16.81 4.03 -18.53
N GLY A 59 15.80 3.43 -19.17
CA GLY A 59 15.34 3.82 -20.50
C GLY A 59 14.67 5.20 -20.56
N MET A 60 14.15 5.70 -19.44
CA MET A 60 13.53 7.03 -19.31
C MET A 60 14.56 8.15 -19.08
N LEU A 61 15.79 7.79 -18.68
CA LEU A 61 16.93 8.69 -18.50
C LEU A 61 17.86 8.74 -19.73
N SER A 62 17.57 7.95 -20.78
CA SER A 62 18.38 7.95 -21.99
C SER A 62 18.17 9.25 -22.78
N PRO A 63 19.24 10.02 -23.08
CA PRO A 63 19.14 11.23 -23.89
C PRO A 63 18.73 10.96 -25.34
N LEU A 64 18.59 9.68 -25.73
CA LEU A 64 18.22 9.23 -27.07
C LEU A 64 16.78 8.65 -27.11
N GLY A 65 16.01 8.68 -26.02
CA GLY A 65 14.67 8.07 -26.00
C GLY A 65 13.73 8.44 -24.84
N GLY A 66 14.14 9.26 -23.86
CA GLY A 66 13.30 9.74 -22.77
C GLY A 66 13.18 11.26 -22.75
N SER A 67 11.97 11.81 -22.83
CA SER A 67 11.73 13.25 -22.72
C SER A 67 11.96 13.74 -21.27
N PRO A 68 12.88 14.70 -21.02
CA PRO A 68 13.09 15.30 -19.70
C PRO A 68 11.82 15.96 -19.11
N LEU A 69 10.92 16.42 -19.99
CA LEU A 69 9.65 17.04 -19.61
C LEU A 69 8.69 16.05 -18.97
N THR A 70 8.70 14.78 -19.37
CA THR A 70 7.84 13.75 -18.79
C THR A 70 8.25 13.43 -17.35
N TYR A 71 9.55 13.41 -17.06
CA TYR A 71 10.08 13.27 -15.70
C TYR A 71 9.68 14.43 -14.79
N LEU A 72 9.77 15.68 -15.29
CA LEU A 72 9.32 16.85 -14.55
C LEU A 72 7.80 16.83 -14.35
N TYR A 73 7.03 16.49 -15.39
CA TYR A 73 5.58 16.37 -15.29
C TYR A 73 5.16 15.32 -14.27
N GLU A 74 5.74 14.13 -14.27
CA GLU A 74 5.43 13.10 -13.27
C GLU A 74 5.83 13.52 -11.86
N THR A 75 7.00 14.13 -11.67
CA THR A 75 7.48 14.54 -10.35
C THR A 75 6.69 15.72 -9.76
N PHE A 76 6.21 16.64 -10.61
CA PHE A 76 5.44 17.82 -10.18
C PHE A 76 3.91 17.66 -10.33
N SER A 77 3.43 16.64 -11.03
CA SER A 77 2.00 16.36 -11.18
C SER A 77 1.36 15.93 -9.86
N GLN A 78 0.05 16.16 -9.76
CA GLN A 78 -0.76 15.69 -8.65
C GLN A 78 -0.71 14.16 -8.53
N ASP A 79 -0.51 13.44 -9.64
CA ASP A 79 -0.49 11.98 -9.68
C ASP A 79 0.82 11.37 -9.18
N GLY A 80 1.99 11.96 -9.45
CA GLY A 80 3.25 11.53 -8.83
C GLY A 80 3.26 11.73 -7.31
N LYS A 81 2.68 12.83 -6.82
CA LYS A 81 2.48 13.04 -5.37
C LYS A 81 1.58 11.97 -4.75
N ARG A 82 0.51 11.57 -5.45
CA ARG A 82 -0.39 10.48 -5.01
C ARG A 82 0.33 9.13 -5.01
N ALA A 83 1.09 8.81 -6.08
CA ALA A 83 1.87 7.59 -6.18
C ALA A 83 2.90 7.46 -5.05
N LYS A 84 3.62 8.55 -4.73
CA LYS A 84 4.57 8.57 -3.59
C LYS A 84 3.88 8.29 -2.25
N ARG A 85 2.75 8.94 -1.98
CA ARG A 85 1.95 8.71 -0.75
C ARG A 85 1.44 7.27 -0.68
N LEU A 86 0.97 6.73 -1.81
CA LEU A 86 0.54 5.34 -1.89
C LEU A 86 1.71 4.39 -1.57
N GLY A 87 2.88 4.59 -2.17
CA GLY A 87 4.06 3.78 -1.86
C GLY A 87 4.42 3.80 -0.37
N GLN A 88 4.44 4.99 0.25
CA GLN A 88 4.68 5.13 1.70
C GLN A 88 3.62 4.42 2.54
N PHE A 89 2.35 4.50 2.13
CA PHE A 89 1.25 3.83 2.79
C PHE A 89 1.38 2.30 2.70
N ILE A 90 1.74 1.77 1.53
CA ILE A 90 1.96 0.34 1.30
C ILE A 90 3.08 -0.18 2.19
N THR A 91 4.22 0.53 2.24
CA THR A 91 5.33 0.14 3.12
C THR A 91 4.90 0.11 4.58
N ARG A 92 4.22 1.17 5.06
CA ARG A 92 3.71 1.24 6.43
C ARG A 92 2.73 0.11 6.75
N GLU A 93 1.79 -0.17 5.86
CA GLU A 93 0.81 -1.23 6.04
C GLU A 93 1.47 -2.60 6.07
N SER A 94 2.46 -2.83 5.20
CA SER A 94 3.26 -4.06 5.20
C SER A 94 3.99 -4.25 6.53
N ASP A 95 4.66 -3.20 7.01
CA ASP A 95 5.41 -3.25 8.25
C ASP A 95 4.49 -3.48 9.46
N TYR A 96 3.32 -2.82 9.49
CA TYR A 96 2.31 -3.01 10.52
C TYR A 96 1.75 -4.44 10.51
N THR A 97 1.42 -4.97 9.33
CA THR A 97 0.87 -6.33 9.17
C THR A 97 1.86 -7.39 9.65
N GLU A 98 3.15 -7.19 9.37
CA GLU A 98 4.22 -8.09 9.81
C GLU A 98 4.31 -8.14 11.35
N VAL A 99 4.31 -6.97 12.01
CA VAL A 99 4.30 -6.91 13.48
C VAL A 99 3.00 -7.51 14.03
N ALA A 100 1.84 -7.14 13.47
CA ALA A 100 0.54 -7.61 13.92
C ALA A 100 0.39 -9.14 13.83
N SER A 101 0.96 -9.77 12.80
CA SER A 101 0.94 -11.23 12.65
C SER A 101 1.71 -11.95 13.77
N ARG A 102 2.82 -11.38 14.24
CA ARG A 102 3.66 -11.96 15.29
C ARG A 102 3.23 -11.53 16.70
N PHE A 103 2.78 -10.31 16.87
CA PHE A 103 2.35 -9.72 18.14
C PHE A 103 0.83 -9.49 18.15
N ASN A 104 0.08 -10.59 18.05
CA ASN A 104 -1.39 -10.57 18.09
C ASN A 104 -1.93 -10.98 19.48
N LYS A 105 -3.21 -10.70 19.69
CA LYS A 105 -3.94 -11.01 20.93
C LYS A 105 -3.82 -12.48 21.37
N GLU A 106 -3.90 -13.41 20.44
CA GLU A 106 -3.92 -14.86 20.74
C GLU A 106 -2.54 -15.29 21.23
N LYS A 107 -1.47 -14.86 20.55
CA LYS A 107 -0.09 -15.13 20.94
C LYS A 107 0.25 -14.49 22.28
N ILE A 108 -0.18 -13.26 22.53
CA ILE A 108 0.08 -12.58 23.81
C ILE A 108 -0.58 -13.36 24.95
N LYS A 109 -1.87 -13.70 24.83
CA LYS A 109 -2.61 -14.44 25.87
C LYS A 109 -2.08 -15.86 26.12
N LEU A 110 -1.48 -16.48 25.11
CA LEU A 110 -0.81 -17.79 25.28
C LEU A 110 0.43 -17.69 26.16
N ILE A 111 1.09 -16.53 26.17
CA ILE A 111 2.40 -16.32 26.79
C ILE A 111 2.27 -15.71 28.19
N VAL A 112 1.31 -14.80 28.37
CA VAL A 112 1.06 -14.09 29.63
C VAL A 112 -0.43 -14.09 29.99
N PRO A 113 -0.77 -14.18 31.28
CA PRO A 113 -2.16 -14.17 31.76
C PRO A 113 -2.71 -12.73 31.81
N ILE A 114 -2.81 -12.07 30.66
CA ILE A 114 -3.40 -10.74 30.53
C ILE A 114 -4.91 -10.84 30.29
N LYS A 115 -5.68 -9.94 30.92
CA LYS A 115 -7.12 -9.82 30.74
C LYS A 115 -7.43 -9.15 29.41
N ASP A 116 -8.60 -9.47 28.86
CA ASP A 116 -9.06 -8.95 27.57
C ASP A 116 -9.21 -7.42 27.56
N GLU A 117 -9.62 -6.84 28.68
CA GLU A 117 -9.83 -5.40 28.85
C GLU A 117 -8.52 -4.60 28.77
N ASP A 118 -7.39 -5.20 29.15
CA ASP A 118 -6.09 -4.55 29.23
C ASP A 118 -5.21 -4.81 27.99
N LEU A 119 -5.65 -5.71 27.12
CA LEU A 119 -4.85 -6.20 26.01
C LEU A 119 -4.56 -5.13 24.96
N GLU A 120 -5.53 -4.28 24.65
CA GLU A 120 -5.32 -3.21 23.67
C GLU A 120 -4.41 -2.10 24.20
N GLU A 121 -4.50 -1.80 25.50
CA GLU A 121 -3.57 -0.88 26.17
C GLU A 121 -2.14 -1.43 26.18
N PHE A 122 -1.99 -2.70 26.57
CA PHE A 122 -0.69 -3.39 26.51
C PHE A 122 -0.11 -3.39 25.10
N LYS A 123 -0.92 -3.70 24.09
CA LYS A 123 -0.47 -3.69 22.70
C LYS A 123 -0.04 -2.30 22.25
N SER A 124 -0.78 -1.26 22.64
CA SER A 124 -0.44 0.12 22.30
C SER A 124 0.85 0.59 22.98
N ALA A 125 1.06 0.21 24.24
CA ALA A 125 2.23 0.62 25.02
C ALA A 125 3.52 -0.12 24.59
N TYR A 126 3.40 -1.41 24.26
CA TYR A 126 4.54 -2.29 23.98
C TYR A 126 4.57 -2.79 22.54
N TRP A 127 4.07 -1.99 21.59
CA TRP A 127 4.10 -2.36 20.17
C TRP A 127 5.55 -2.44 19.67
N PRO A 128 6.01 -3.62 19.20
CA PRO A 128 7.39 -3.78 18.74
C PRO A 128 7.69 -2.98 17.47
N LYS A 129 8.95 -2.58 17.29
CA LYS A 129 9.39 -2.04 16.00
C LYS A 129 9.53 -3.17 14.99
N ASN A 130 9.25 -2.86 13.73
CA ASN A 130 9.33 -3.84 12.64
C ASN A 130 10.74 -4.46 12.52
N GLU A 131 11.80 -3.66 12.71
CA GLU A 131 13.19 -4.14 12.67
C GLU A 131 13.50 -5.18 13.75
N ASP A 132 12.93 -5.02 14.94
CA ASP A 132 13.12 -5.95 16.04
C ASP A 132 12.40 -7.27 15.74
N ILE A 133 11.17 -7.18 15.24
CA ILE A 133 10.37 -8.34 14.81
C ILE A 133 11.05 -9.14 13.70
N ARG A 134 11.79 -8.49 12.80
CA ARG A 134 12.57 -9.17 11.75
C ARG A 134 13.80 -9.89 12.28
N LYS A 135 14.37 -9.44 13.41
CA LYS A 135 15.56 -10.05 14.03
C LYS A 135 15.19 -11.16 15.02
N TRP A 136 14.06 -11.01 15.71
CA TRP A 136 13.66 -11.91 16.79
C TRP A 136 13.21 -13.26 16.28
N GLY A 137 13.76 -14.32 16.88
CA GLY A 137 13.15 -15.64 16.84
C GLY A 137 11.88 -15.69 17.69
N ASP A 138 11.25 -16.86 17.74
CA ASP A 138 10.06 -17.03 18.58
C ASP A 138 10.41 -16.93 20.08
N TYR A 139 11.59 -17.39 20.48
CA TYR A 139 12.09 -17.27 21.86
C TYR A 139 12.27 -15.82 22.29
N ASP A 140 12.89 -14.98 21.45
CA ASP A 140 13.11 -13.57 21.75
C ASP A 140 11.79 -12.81 21.89
N LEU A 141 10.84 -13.09 20.99
CA LEU A 141 9.50 -12.52 21.06
C LEU A 141 8.78 -12.93 22.36
N HIS A 142 8.92 -14.19 22.75
CA HIS A 142 8.32 -14.72 23.97
C HIS A 142 8.88 -14.04 25.22
N ASN A 143 10.20 -13.85 25.27
CA ASN A 143 10.86 -13.12 26.35
C ASN A 143 10.50 -11.64 26.37
N TYR A 144 10.40 -11.02 25.19
CA TYR A 144 9.95 -9.63 25.06
C TYR A 144 8.55 -9.47 25.67
N ILE A 145 7.59 -10.31 25.28
CA ILE A 145 6.22 -10.27 25.79
C ILE A 145 6.19 -10.42 27.32
N LYS A 146 6.94 -11.38 27.87
CA LYS A 146 7.03 -11.57 29.33
C LYS A 146 7.59 -10.35 30.04
N ARG A 147 8.72 -9.81 29.57
CA ARG A 147 9.35 -8.62 30.18
C ARG A 147 8.43 -7.40 30.11
N SER A 148 7.83 -7.16 28.95
CA SER A 148 6.86 -6.07 28.76
C SER A 148 5.66 -6.21 29.68
N PHE A 149 5.17 -7.43 29.89
CA PHE A 149 4.06 -7.67 30.80
C PHE A 149 4.44 -7.40 32.26
N GLU A 150 5.64 -7.78 32.70
CA GLU A 150 6.14 -7.43 34.03
C GLU A 150 6.25 -5.91 34.25
N GLU A 151 6.67 -5.16 33.23
CA GLU A 151 6.70 -3.69 33.26
C GLU A 151 5.29 -3.09 33.27
N PHE A 152 4.38 -3.66 32.47
CA PHE A 152 2.99 -3.22 32.41
C PHE A 152 2.30 -3.38 33.77
N LYS A 153 2.52 -4.51 34.43
CA LYS A 153 1.95 -4.76 35.76
C LYS A 153 2.39 -3.72 36.78
N LYS A 154 3.68 -3.36 36.77
CA LYS A 154 4.22 -2.33 37.67
C LYS A 154 3.65 -0.94 37.38
N THR A 155 3.43 -0.63 36.12
CA THR A 155 2.93 0.69 35.70
C THR A 155 1.45 0.87 36.04
N LYS A 156 0.66 -0.20 35.92
CA LYS A 156 -0.80 -0.18 36.11
C LYS A 156 -1.26 -0.66 37.50
N ASP A 157 -0.33 -1.04 38.37
CA ASP A 157 -0.62 -1.77 39.63
C ASP A 157 -1.55 -2.97 39.39
N TYR A 158 -1.22 -3.73 38.35
CA TYR A 158 -2.02 -4.83 37.84
C TYR A 158 -1.86 -6.05 38.76
N LEU A 159 -2.94 -6.41 39.46
CA LEU A 159 -3.03 -7.56 40.37
C LEU A 159 -3.34 -8.87 39.62
#